data_AF-A0A9W7GLG2-F1
#
_entry.id   AF-A0A9W7GLG2-F1
#
_cell.length_a   1.000
_cell.length_b   1.000
_cell.length_c   1.000
_cell.angle_alpha   90.00
_cell.angle_beta   90.00
_cell.angle_gamma   90.00
#
_symmetry.space_group_name_H-M   'P 1'
#
loop_
_entity.id
_entity.type
_entity.pdbx_description
1 polymer ?
#
loop_
_entity_poly.entity_id
_entity_poly.type
_entity_poly.pdbx_seq_one_letter_code
_entity_poly.pdbx_strand_id
1 'polypeptide(L)'
;MWEFSSLDSSSLSLKDLQGCRPTALQMERWAGSTLGTLVNFLCVSVDSSAERTAKKFVRELNLSHSIVGYCGSRVEFPKFPAQLGCGGLVIFDETSRIVVPATQSLNQVGLPAFWSADRILEAMVREDDEDDEEDKVDRERRLYRDMGELRYDLVNGGARPCQIPGGPPPGKKNQNKKADVPASKPPPKGVESGGVPSVGHALMDSEHDSCLSLIRSVSTERTLPSLLAVLSEFSEHFSHEEDLLSSSGYGSDSPKGLSPLDTHKLDHQRIIRELEGMVERARERGGKAGEDDGRIIMDLFESHATEFDARYTEYLATF
;
A
#
# COMPACT_ATOMS: atom_id res chain seq x y z
N MET A 1 32.56 0.16 27.89
CA MET A 1 32.82 -1.10 27.19
C MET A 1 31.62 -1.99 27.47
N TRP A 2 30.60 -1.90 26.63
CA TRP A 2 29.40 -2.73 26.67
C TRP A 2 29.40 -3.52 25.38
N GLU A 3 29.40 -4.84 25.47
CA GLU A 3 29.30 -5.72 24.32
C GLU A 3 27.90 -5.59 23.72
N PHE A 4 27.85 -5.23 22.44
CA PHE A 4 26.66 -5.35 21.60
C PHE A 4 26.35 -6.84 21.47
N SER A 5 25.36 -7.34 22.21
CA SER A 5 24.73 -8.60 21.83
C SER A 5 23.94 -8.33 20.55
N SER A 6 24.51 -8.72 19.42
CA SER A 6 23.81 -8.93 18.16
C SER A 6 22.45 -9.57 18.45
N LEU A 7 21.37 -8.80 18.29
CA LEU A 7 20.04 -9.37 18.21
C LEU A 7 20.06 -10.30 17.01
N ASP A 8 19.95 -11.59 17.31
CA ASP A 8 19.90 -12.66 16.32
C ASP A 8 18.66 -12.44 15.42
N SER A 9 18.90 -11.93 14.23
CA SER A 9 17.89 -11.62 13.21
C SER A 9 17.23 -12.88 12.62
N SER A 10 17.55 -14.06 13.16
CA SER A 10 17.06 -15.36 12.68
C SER A 10 15.71 -15.83 13.26
N SER A 11 15.02 -15.04 14.09
CA SER A 11 13.84 -15.53 14.82
C SER A 11 12.47 -14.98 14.38
N LEU A 12 12.39 -14.01 13.46
CA LEU A 12 11.09 -13.54 12.96
C LEU A 12 10.56 -14.51 11.90
N SER A 13 9.49 -15.23 12.23
CA SER A 13 8.84 -16.13 11.28
C SER A 13 7.94 -15.35 10.32
N LEU A 14 7.65 -15.90 9.14
CA LEU A 14 6.64 -15.36 8.22
C LEU A 14 5.25 -15.12 8.85
N LYS A 15 4.96 -15.73 10.02
CA LYS A 15 3.73 -15.50 10.78
C LYS A 15 3.76 -14.18 11.58
N ASP A 16 4.94 -13.64 11.85
CA ASP A 16 5.14 -12.38 12.58
C ASP A 16 4.97 -11.15 11.67
N LEU A 17 4.84 -11.35 10.36
CA LEU A 17 4.69 -10.31 9.34
C LEU A 17 3.22 -9.96 9.00
N GLN A 18 2.24 -10.48 9.74
CA GLN A 18 0.82 -10.23 9.46
C GLN A 18 0.14 -9.31 10.48
N GLY A 19 -0.80 -8.50 9.99
CA GLY A 19 -1.61 -7.59 10.81
C GLY A 19 -0.79 -6.42 11.37
N CYS A 20 -1.09 -5.99 12.60
CA CYS A 20 -0.46 -4.81 13.21
C CYS A 20 0.95 -5.04 13.78
N ARG A 21 1.48 -6.27 13.73
CA ARG A 21 2.79 -6.61 14.32
C ARG A 21 3.96 -5.89 13.66
N PRO A 22 4.08 -5.84 12.31
CA PRO A 22 5.19 -5.14 11.68
C PRO A 22 5.18 -3.65 11.99
N THR A 23 4.00 -3.04 12.07
CA THR A 23 3.84 -1.65 12.49
C THR A 23 4.37 -1.44 13.91
N ALA A 24 4.00 -2.29 14.87
CA ALA A 24 4.47 -2.18 16.25
C ALA A 24 6.00 -2.35 16.37
N LEU A 25 6.59 -3.30 15.62
CA LEU A 25 8.04 -3.48 15.56
C LEU A 25 8.74 -2.28 14.94
N GLN A 26 8.18 -1.70 13.89
CA GLN A 26 8.75 -0.50 13.28
C GLN A 26 8.68 0.71 14.22
N MET A 27 7.57 0.88 14.94
CA MET A 27 7.44 1.94 15.96
C MET A 27 8.45 1.77 17.09
N GLU A 28 8.69 0.55 17.55
CA GLU A 28 9.71 0.25 18.55
C GLU A 28 11.11 0.66 18.07
N ARG A 29 11.42 0.38 16.81
CA ARG A 29 12.68 0.76 16.19
C ARG A 29 12.86 2.26 16.10
N TRP A 30 11.83 3.00 15.67
CA TRP A 30 11.88 4.45 15.66
C TRP A 30 12.02 5.02 17.08
N ALA A 31 11.31 4.45 18.06
CA ALA A 31 11.39 4.86 19.45
C ALA A 31 12.77 4.59 20.08
N GLY A 32 13.46 3.53 19.64
CA GLY A 32 14.80 3.19 20.10
C GLY A 32 15.93 3.95 19.39
N SER A 33 15.64 4.70 18.33
CA SER A 33 16.63 5.47 17.58
C SER A 33 16.75 6.90 18.09
N THR A 34 17.60 7.70 17.46
CA THR A 34 17.65 9.16 17.72
C THR A 34 16.33 9.87 17.46
N LEU A 35 15.44 9.31 16.61
CA LEU A 35 14.11 9.87 16.40
C LEU A 35 13.25 9.79 17.67
N GLY A 36 13.42 8.74 18.49
CA GLY A 36 12.72 8.56 19.76
C GLY A 36 13.09 9.58 20.84
N THR A 37 14.17 10.36 20.66
CA THR A 37 14.44 11.49 21.57
C THR A 37 13.64 12.75 21.23
N LEU A 38 13.00 12.75 20.05
CA LEU A 38 12.29 13.91 19.50
C LEU A 38 10.79 13.63 19.36
N VAL A 39 10.44 12.38 19.06
CA VAL A 39 9.07 11.94 18.78
C VAL A 39 8.68 10.85 19.78
N ASN A 40 7.48 10.97 20.35
CA ASN A 40 6.89 9.92 21.17
C ASN A 40 6.10 8.94 20.29
N PHE A 41 6.37 7.64 20.43
CA PHE A 41 5.68 6.59 19.67
C PHE A 41 4.68 5.85 20.57
N LEU A 42 3.39 5.95 20.25
CA LEU A 42 2.31 5.34 21.03
C LEU A 42 1.65 4.17 20.27
N CYS A 43 1.87 2.94 20.75
CA CYS A 43 1.21 1.75 20.22
C CYS A 43 -0.07 1.46 21.02
N VAL A 44 -1.25 1.82 20.47
CA VAL A 44 -2.53 1.71 21.19
C VAL A 44 -3.37 0.54 20.64
N SER A 45 -3.69 -0.42 21.51
CA SER A 45 -4.62 -1.51 21.17
C SER A 45 -6.07 -1.08 21.35
N VAL A 46 -6.91 -1.37 20.34
CA VAL A 46 -8.34 -0.99 20.31
C VAL A 46 -9.26 -2.17 19.93
N ASP A 47 -8.82 -3.41 20.09
CA ASP A 47 -9.68 -4.57 19.82
C ASP A 47 -10.58 -4.93 21.03
N SER A 48 -11.47 -5.92 20.84
CA SER A 48 -12.38 -6.39 21.91
C SER A 48 -11.69 -6.89 23.19
N SER A 49 -10.39 -7.19 23.12
CA SER A 49 -9.52 -7.63 24.19
C SER A 49 -8.25 -6.75 24.27
N ALA A 50 -8.40 -5.44 24.04
CA ALA A 50 -7.31 -4.48 23.89
C ALA A 50 -6.19 -4.59 24.97
N GLU A 51 -6.55 -4.71 26.25
CA GLU A 51 -5.56 -4.88 27.33
C GLU A 51 -4.72 -6.16 27.16
N ARG A 52 -5.37 -7.27 26.80
CA ARG A 52 -4.68 -8.55 26.55
C ARG A 52 -3.77 -8.43 25.34
N THR A 53 -4.21 -7.76 24.28
CA THR A 53 -3.41 -7.54 23.07
C THR A 53 -2.19 -6.68 23.35
N ALA A 54 -2.35 -5.56 24.05
CA ALA A 54 -1.24 -4.69 24.46
C ALA A 54 -0.20 -5.45 25.29
N LYS A 55 -0.63 -6.17 26.33
CA LYS A 55 0.26 -7.02 27.14
C LYS A 55 0.96 -8.10 26.32
N LYS A 56 0.26 -8.68 25.35
CA LYS A 56 0.83 -9.67 24.43
C LYS A 56 1.91 -9.05 23.54
N PHE A 57 1.68 -7.86 23.01
CA PHE A 57 2.64 -7.15 22.15
C PHE A 57 3.91 -6.80 22.91
N VAL A 58 3.80 -6.23 24.12
CA VAL A 58 4.97 -5.94 24.97
C VAL A 58 5.82 -7.19 25.18
N ARG A 59 5.19 -8.31 25.55
CA ARG A 59 5.89 -9.56 25.85
C ARG A 59 6.49 -10.24 24.61
N GLU A 60 5.75 -10.29 23.51
CA GLU A 60 6.16 -11.08 22.32
C GLU A 60 7.06 -10.29 21.37
N LEU A 61 6.91 -8.97 21.31
CA LEU A 61 7.69 -8.09 20.43
C LEU A 61 8.79 -7.35 21.19
N ASN A 62 8.91 -7.55 22.50
CA ASN A 62 9.88 -6.90 23.38
C ASN A 62 9.86 -5.37 23.26
N LEU A 63 8.65 -4.79 23.27
CA LEU A 63 8.46 -3.35 23.16
C LEU A 63 8.90 -2.67 24.46
N SER A 64 10.00 -1.92 24.40
CA SER A 64 10.69 -1.31 25.54
C SER A 64 10.92 0.20 25.38
N HIS A 65 10.93 0.68 24.13
CA HIS A 65 11.11 2.09 23.78
C HIS A 65 9.79 2.77 23.45
N SER A 66 8.87 2.06 22.79
CA SER A 66 7.54 2.58 22.46
C SER A 66 6.60 2.55 23.69
N ILE A 67 5.73 3.56 23.78
CA ILE A 67 4.70 3.62 24.81
C ILE A 67 3.53 2.74 24.36
N VAL A 68 3.25 1.68 25.10
CA VAL A 68 2.15 0.76 24.77
C VAL A 68 0.92 1.04 25.63
N GLY A 69 -0.20 1.35 24.99
CA GLY A 69 -1.48 1.65 25.62
C GLY A 69 -2.61 0.76 25.12
N TYR A 70 -3.77 0.86 25.76
CA TYR A 70 -4.99 0.21 25.31
C TYR A 70 -6.21 1.05 25.65
N CYS A 71 -7.26 0.92 24.83
CA CYS A 71 -8.55 1.55 25.09
C CYS A 71 -9.41 0.60 25.93
N GLY A 72 -9.79 1.02 27.14
CA GLY A 72 -10.46 0.16 28.10
C GLY A 72 -11.93 -0.08 27.77
N SER A 73 -12.55 0.83 27.02
CA SER A 73 -13.97 0.77 26.69
C SER A 73 -14.26 1.37 25.31
N ARG A 74 -15.34 0.90 24.66
CA ARG A 74 -15.70 1.38 23.32
C ARG A 74 -16.06 2.87 23.28
N VAL A 75 -16.47 3.45 24.41
CA VAL A 75 -16.80 4.87 24.52
C VAL A 75 -15.58 5.78 24.51
N GLU A 76 -14.40 5.23 24.84
CA GLU A 76 -13.11 5.91 24.77
C GLU A 76 -12.46 5.80 23.39
N PHE A 77 -13.10 5.11 22.44
CA PHE A 77 -12.53 4.99 21.10
C PHE A 77 -12.38 6.39 20.49
N PRO A 78 -11.27 6.63 19.77
CA PRO A 78 -11.14 7.86 19.02
C PRO A 78 -12.35 8.05 18.09
N LYS A 79 -12.93 9.24 18.11
CA LYS A 79 -14.08 9.59 17.27
C LYS A 79 -13.68 10.02 15.86
N PHE A 80 -12.39 10.22 15.64
CA PHE A 80 -11.79 10.42 14.33
C PHE A 80 -11.36 9.06 13.72
N PRO A 81 -11.10 8.97 12.41
CA PRO A 81 -10.66 7.73 11.78
C PRO A 81 -9.29 7.30 12.35
N ALA A 82 -9.28 6.46 13.39
CA ALA A 82 -8.07 6.16 14.17
C ALA A 82 -7.68 4.68 14.20
N GLN A 83 -8.48 3.80 13.60
CA GLN A 83 -8.15 2.38 13.52
C GLN A 83 -7.15 2.15 12.39
N LEU A 84 -5.90 2.54 12.64
CA LEU A 84 -4.92 2.62 11.56
C LEU A 84 -3.91 1.50 11.60
N GLY A 85 -3.18 1.17 12.67
CA GLY A 85 -2.37 -0.07 12.72
C GLY A 85 -1.66 -0.45 11.39
N CYS A 86 -2.04 -1.56 10.76
CA CYS A 86 -1.56 -1.92 9.42
C CYS A 86 -2.29 -1.22 8.24
N GLY A 87 -3.39 -0.54 8.50
CA GLY A 87 -4.03 0.47 7.65
C GLY A 87 -3.41 1.89 7.70
N GLY A 88 -2.41 2.16 8.54
CA GLY A 88 -1.68 3.45 8.59
C GLY A 88 -1.32 3.91 10.00
N LEU A 89 -0.80 5.13 10.13
CA LEU A 89 -0.45 5.80 11.38
C LEU A 89 -1.13 7.18 11.48
N VAL A 90 -1.45 7.60 12.70
CA VAL A 90 -1.85 9.00 12.98
C VAL A 90 -0.61 9.75 13.45
N ILE A 91 -0.39 10.95 12.91
CA ILE A 91 0.71 11.81 13.33
C ILE A 91 0.13 13.08 13.95
N PHE A 92 0.62 13.42 15.14
CA PHE A 92 0.28 14.63 15.87
C PHE A 92 1.48 15.56 15.93
N ASP A 93 1.22 16.87 15.94
CA ASP A 93 2.22 17.88 16.28
C ASP A 93 2.39 18.01 17.80
N GLU A 94 3.35 18.83 18.22
CA GLU A 94 3.66 19.16 19.61
C GLU A 94 2.50 19.84 20.34
N THR A 95 1.55 20.43 19.60
CA THR A 95 0.32 21.02 20.15
C THR A 95 -0.85 20.03 20.21
N SER A 96 -0.60 18.75 19.95
CA SER A 96 -1.58 17.66 19.91
C SER A 96 -2.65 17.82 18.81
N ARG A 97 -2.36 18.55 17.73
CA ARG A 97 -3.22 18.58 16.55
C ARG A 97 -2.82 17.47 15.60
N ILE A 98 -3.81 16.93 14.89
CA ILE A 98 -3.58 15.90 13.87
C ILE A 98 -2.97 16.58 12.64
N VAL A 99 -1.73 16.21 12.29
CA VAL A 99 -1.06 16.62 11.06
C VAL A 99 -1.43 15.68 9.93
N VAL A 100 -1.38 14.37 10.21
CA VAL A 100 -1.77 13.33 9.25
C VAL A 100 -2.76 12.39 9.92
N PRO A 101 -4.03 12.37 9.47
CA PRO A 101 -5.05 11.52 10.07
C PRO A 101 -4.85 10.05 9.71
N ALA A 102 -4.18 9.74 8.59
CA ALA A 102 -3.76 8.40 8.22
C ALA A 102 -2.59 8.43 7.23
N THR A 103 -1.45 7.85 7.59
CA THR A 103 -0.37 7.56 6.63
C THR A 103 -0.78 6.44 5.69
N GLN A 104 0.03 6.18 4.66
CA GLN A 104 -0.17 5.04 3.76
C GLN A 104 -0.32 3.72 4.54
N SER A 105 -1.21 2.86 4.05
CA SER A 105 -1.54 1.58 4.66
C SER A 105 -0.46 0.53 4.35
N LEU A 106 0.09 -0.07 5.39
CA LEU A 106 0.99 -1.24 5.28
C LEU A 106 0.33 -2.39 4.51
N ASN A 107 -0.98 -2.60 4.67
CA ASN A 107 -1.71 -3.65 3.96
C ASN A 107 -1.83 -3.36 2.45
N GLN A 108 -1.84 -2.08 2.06
CA GLN A 108 -2.00 -1.67 0.65
C GLN A 108 -0.64 -1.59 -0.06
N VAL A 109 0.36 -0.96 0.57
CA VAL A 109 1.63 -0.65 -0.09
C VAL A 109 2.84 -1.38 0.49
N GLY A 110 2.66 -2.20 1.53
CA GLY A 110 3.75 -2.94 2.18
C GLY A 110 4.72 -2.02 2.93
N LEU A 111 5.98 -2.45 3.06
CA LEU A 111 7.03 -1.70 3.75
C LEU A 111 7.20 -0.22 3.32
N PRO A 112 6.96 0.14 2.04
CA PRO A 112 6.88 1.55 1.62
C PRO A 112 5.96 2.45 2.45
N ALA A 113 4.94 1.90 3.13
CA ALA A 113 4.08 2.66 4.05
C ALA A 113 4.88 3.38 5.14
N PHE A 114 5.96 2.76 5.63
CA PHE A 114 6.83 3.36 6.65
C PHE A 114 7.64 4.53 6.08
N TRP A 115 7.98 4.52 4.80
CA TRP A 115 8.71 5.64 4.18
C TRP A 115 7.85 6.89 4.10
N SER A 116 6.53 6.74 3.93
CA SER A 116 5.61 7.88 3.98
C SER A 116 5.63 8.52 5.38
N ALA A 117 5.54 7.71 6.43
CA ALA A 117 5.61 8.19 7.82
C ALA A 117 6.97 8.83 8.13
N ASP A 118 8.07 8.21 7.71
CA ASP A 118 9.44 8.73 7.87
C ASP A 118 9.56 10.17 7.36
N ARG A 119 9.08 10.43 6.13
CA ARG A 119 9.21 11.75 5.49
C ARG A 119 8.42 12.84 6.19
N ILE A 120 7.25 12.49 6.75
CA ILE A 120 6.43 13.43 7.51
C ILE A 120 7.13 13.79 8.82
N LEU A 121 7.59 12.78 9.56
CA LEU A 121 8.30 13.00 10.83
C LEU A 121 9.60 13.79 10.61
N GLU A 122 10.32 13.51 9.52
CA GLU A 122 11.51 14.24 9.12
C GLU A 122 11.22 15.72 8.85
N ALA A 123 10.13 16.03 8.12
CA ALA A 123 9.75 17.41 7.85
C ALA A 123 9.41 18.17 9.15
N MET A 124 8.64 17.54 10.05
CA MET A 124 8.21 18.16 11.31
C MET A 124 9.40 18.43 12.24
N VAL A 125 10.33 17.48 12.35
CA VAL A 125 11.51 17.62 13.21
C VAL A 125 12.48 18.70 12.72
N ARG A 126 12.47 19.04 11.42
CA ARG A 126 13.37 20.06 10.84
C ARG A 126 12.97 21.49 11.15
N GLU A 127 11.68 21.76 11.39
CA GLU A 127 11.16 23.13 11.55
C GLU A 127 11.50 23.75 12.92
N ASP A 128 11.83 22.94 13.93
CA ASP A 128 12.10 23.41 15.30
C ASP A 128 13.55 23.88 15.57
N ASP A 129 14.48 23.63 14.66
CA ASP A 129 15.91 23.79 14.92
C ASP A 129 16.50 25.14 14.44
N GLU A 130 15.75 26.22 14.19
CA GLU A 130 16.31 27.45 13.57
C GLU A 130 17.47 28.16 14.33
N ASP A 131 17.80 27.79 15.57
CA ASP A 131 18.69 28.60 16.42
C ASP A 131 20.17 28.19 16.56
N ASP A 132 20.65 27.01 16.12
CA ASP A 132 22.09 26.64 16.25
C ASP A 132 22.65 25.83 15.05
N GLU A 133 23.36 26.49 14.12
CA GLU A 133 23.86 25.90 12.86
C GLU A 133 24.96 24.83 13.02
N GLU A 134 25.74 24.85 14.10
CA GLU A 134 26.91 23.97 14.27
C GLU A 134 26.51 22.56 14.78
N ASP A 135 25.40 22.43 15.50
CA ASP A 135 24.87 21.14 15.99
C ASP A 135 23.88 20.46 15.02
N LYS A 136 23.32 21.20 14.06
CA LYS A 136 22.38 20.69 13.04
C LYS A 136 22.99 19.58 12.19
N VAL A 137 24.19 19.80 11.65
CA VAL A 137 24.78 18.91 10.64
C VAL A 137 25.10 17.53 11.23
N ASP A 138 25.62 17.49 12.46
CA ASP A 138 25.95 16.23 13.14
C ASP A 138 24.70 15.48 13.61
N ARG A 139 23.66 16.21 14.03
CA ARG A 139 22.34 15.63 14.39
C ARG A 139 21.61 15.09 13.18
N GLU A 140 21.54 15.86 12.10
CA GLU A 140 20.96 15.47 10.81
C GLU A 140 21.65 14.21 10.26
N ARG A 141 22.99 14.16 10.33
CA ARG A 141 23.78 13.00 9.90
C ARG A 141 23.55 11.75 10.78
N ARG A 142 23.15 11.90 12.03
CA ARG A 142 22.72 10.78 12.89
C ARG A 142 21.31 10.32 12.52
N LEU A 143 20.37 11.25 12.37
CA LEU A 143 18.98 10.96 12.00
C LEU A 143 18.92 10.20 10.65
N TYR A 144 19.63 10.68 9.63
CA TYR A 144 19.64 10.02 8.31
C TYR A 144 20.33 8.66 8.31
N ARG A 145 21.35 8.48 9.14
CA ARG A 145 22.02 7.18 9.29
C ARG A 145 21.08 6.17 9.94
N ASP A 146 20.44 6.55 11.05
CA ASP A 146 19.51 5.68 11.76
C ASP A 146 18.32 5.31 10.86
N MET A 147 17.73 6.31 10.18
CA MET A 147 16.62 6.07 9.25
C MET A 147 17.03 5.24 8.04
N GLY A 148 18.24 5.44 7.51
CA GLY A 148 18.81 4.66 6.41
C GLY A 148 19.13 3.21 6.79
N GLU A 149 19.68 2.98 7.98
CA GLU A 149 19.97 1.64 8.52
C GLU A 149 18.67 0.88 8.81
N LEU A 150 17.66 1.56 9.37
CA LEU A 150 16.30 1.01 9.55
C LEU A 150 15.64 0.61 8.22
N ARG A 151 15.87 1.39 7.15
CA ARG A 151 15.41 1.08 5.79
C ARG A 151 16.11 -0.16 5.21
N TYR A 152 17.39 -0.38 5.50
CA TYR A 152 18.16 -1.50 4.96
C TYR A 152 17.78 -2.85 5.59
N ASP A 153 17.53 -2.88 6.90
CA ASP A 153 17.22 -4.11 7.63
C ASP A 153 15.81 -4.67 7.34
N LEU A 154 14.86 -3.80 6.99
CA LEU A 154 13.52 -4.22 6.57
C LEU A 154 13.52 -4.90 5.18
N VAL A 155 14.41 -4.47 4.30
CA VAL A 155 14.49 -4.97 2.91
C VAL A 155 15.37 -6.24 2.81
N ASN A 156 16.42 -6.33 3.64
CA ASN A 156 17.44 -7.39 3.52
C ASN A 156 17.45 -8.41 4.66
N GLY A 157 16.45 -8.38 5.56
CA GLY A 157 16.26 -9.36 6.64
C GLY A 157 15.89 -10.76 6.14
N GLY A 158 16.88 -11.50 5.62
CA GLY A 158 17.01 -12.95 5.80
C GLY A 158 16.16 -13.89 4.94
N ALA A 159 16.47 -14.01 3.64
CA ALA A 159 16.23 -15.26 2.92
C ALA A 159 17.34 -15.51 1.88
N ARG A 160 18.29 -16.40 2.21
CA ARG A 160 19.12 -17.03 1.19
C ARG A 160 18.22 -17.94 0.33
N PRO A 161 18.41 -18.02 -0.99
CA PRO A 161 17.64 -18.92 -1.83
C PRO A 161 17.94 -20.37 -1.44
N CYS A 162 16.97 -21.04 -0.82
CA CYS A 162 17.00 -22.48 -0.62
C CYS A 162 16.92 -23.16 -2.00
N GLN A 163 18.00 -23.86 -2.37
CA GLN A 163 18.00 -24.78 -3.50
C GLN A 163 17.06 -25.95 -3.17
N ILE A 164 16.03 -26.15 -3.98
CA ILE A 164 15.15 -27.32 -3.90
C ILE A 164 15.83 -28.48 -4.65
N PRO A 165 16.15 -29.63 -4.03
CA PRO A 165 16.58 -30.81 -4.75
C PRO A 165 15.39 -31.46 -5.48
N GLY A 166 15.64 -31.85 -6.73
CA GLY A 166 14.64 -32.23 -7.72
C GLY A 166 13.74 -33.41 -7.34
N GLY A 167 12.47 -33.29 -7.73
CA GLY A 167 11.50 -34.37 -7.77
C GLY A 167 11.27 -34.88 -9.21
N PRO A 168 10.95 -36.17 -9.39
CA PRO A 168 10.87 -36.83 -10.70
C PRO A 168 9.55 -36.55 -11.44
N PRO A 169 9.50 -36.78 -12.78
CA PRO A 169 8.37 -36.38 -13.61
C PRO A 169 7.28 -37.47 -13.68
N PRO A 170 6.01 -37.08 -13.79
CA PRO A 170 4.99 -37.87 -14.49
C PRO A 170 4.58 -37.10 -15.77
N GLY A 171 4.47 -37.68 -16.95
CA GLY A 171 3.66 -38.84 -17.31
C GLY A 171 2.57 -38.35 -18.28
N LYS A 172 2.67 -38.72 -19.56
CA LYS A 172 1.87 -38.20 -20.69
C LYS A 172 0.44 -38.78 -20.79
N LYS A 173 -0.40 -38.02 -21.53
CA LYS A 173 -1.67 -38.36 -22.25
C LYS A 173 -2.95 -38.21 -21.40
N ASN A 174 -4.05 -37.62 -21.88
CA ASN A 174 -4.70 -37.92 -23.16
C ASN A 174 -5.65 -36.80 -23.65
N GLN A 175 -5.90 -36.84 -24.96
CA GLN A 175 -6.88 -36.03 -25.71
C GLN A 175 -8.33 -36.45 -25.39
N ASN A 176 -9.30 -35.52 -25.46
CA ASN A 176 -10.27 -35.40 -26.57
C ASN A 176 -11.63 -34.76 -26.14
N LYS A 177 -12.29 -34.18 -27.15
CA LYS A 177 -13.73 -33.82 -27.29
C LYS A 177 -14.23 -32.42 -26.87
N LYS A 178 -14.48 -31.63 -27.94
CA LYS A 178 -15.44 -30.53 -28.07
C LYS A 178 -16.87 -30.99 -27.77
N ALA A 179 -17.65 -30.13 -27.11
CA ALA A 179 -19.11 -30.16 -27.11
C ALA A 179 -19.66 -28.73 -27.19
N ASP A 180 -20.77 -28.60 -27.91
CA ASP A 180 -21.40 -27.37 -28.38
C ASP A 180 -21.97 -26.46 -27.28
N VAL A 181 -21.94 -25.16 -27.55
CA VAL A 181 -22.48 -24.07 -26.71
C VAL A 181 -23.96 -23.85 -27.04
N PRO A 182 -24.89 -23.92 -26.08
CA PRO A 182 -26.23 -23.38 -26.27
C PRO A 182 -26.28 -21.90 -25.87
N ALA A 183 -26.90 -21.09 -26.73
CA ALA A 183 -27.10 -19.66 -26.55
C ALA A 183 -27.88 -19.33 -25.25
N SER A 184 -27.30 -18.48 -24.41
CA SER A 184 -27.93 -17.94 -23.21
C SER A 184 -28.78 -16.70 -23.52
N LYS A 185 -29.96 -16.64 -22.89
CA LYS A 185 -30.95 -15.55 -22.96
C LYS A 185 -30.41 -14.24 -22.33
N PRO A 186 -30.96 -13.07 -22.72
CA PRO A 186 -30.56 -11.78 -22.14
C PRO A 186 -30.95 -11.70 -20.65
N PRO A 187 -30.12 -11.05 -19.80
CA PRO A 187 -30.39 -10.92 -18.38
C PRO A 187 -31.52 -9.90 -18.11
N PRO A 188 -32.26 -10.07 -17.00
CA PRO A 188 -33.30 -9.14 -16.58
C PRO A 188 -32.71 -7.79 -16.13
N LYS A 189 -33.45 -6.71 -16.40
CA LYS A 189 -33.12 -5.35 -15.94
C LYS A 189 -33.21 -5.26 -14.41
N GLY A 190 -32.18 -4.71 -13.77
CA GLY A 190 -32.28 -4.15 -12.41
C GLY A 190 -31.33 -4.69 -11.34
N VAL A 191 -30.04 -4.88 -11.65
CA VAL A 191 -28.99 -4.93 -10.63
C VAL A 191 -28.14 -3.69 -10.84
N GLU A 192 -28.15 -2.76 -9.88
CA GLU A 192 -27.21 -1.63 -9.86
C GLU A 192 -25.81 -2.23 -9.75
N SER A 193 -25.10 -2.28 -10.87
CA SER A 193 -23.71 -2.70 -10.93
C SER A 193 -22.86 -1.65 -10.24
N GLY A 194 -22.13 -2.05 -9.19
CA GLY A 194 -20.94 -1.31 -8.75
C GLY A 194 -20.09 -1.00 -9.99
N GLY A 195 -19.88 0.29 -10.23
CA GLY A 195 -19.26 0.79 -11.43
C GLY A 195 -18.35 1.95 -11.08
N VAL A 196 -17.33 2.13 -11.91
CA VAL A 196 -16.38 3.23 -11.81
C VAL A 196 -17.13 4.57 -11.87
N PRO A 197 -16.93 5.48 -10.90
CA PRO A 197 -17.61 6.77 -10.89
C PRO A 197 -17.20 7.61 -12.11
N SER A 198 -18.14 8.40 -12.62
CA SER A 198 -17.81 9.42 -13.61
C SER A 198 -16.98 10.52 -12.96
N VAL A 199 -15.99 11.01 -13.70
CA VAL A 199 -15.08 12.09 -13.26
C VAL A 199 -15.45 13.44 -13.87
N GLY A 200 -16.59 13.52 -14.55
CA GLY A 200 -17.09 14.75 -15.18
C GLY A 200 -16.35 15.19 -16.44
N HIS A 201 -15.38 14.41 -16.92
CA HIS A 201 -14.63 14.67 -18.15
C HIS A 201 -14.95 13.58 -19.19
N ALA A 202 -15.68 13.94 -20.25
CA ALA A 202 -16.28 12.98 -21.18
C ALA A 202 -15.28 12.01 -21.82
N LEU A 203 -14.05 12.47 -22.09
CA LEU A 203 -13.00 11.61 -22.63
C LEU A 203 -12.49 10.60 -21.59
N MET A 204 -12.31 11.02 -20.33
CA MET A 204 -11.87 10.13 -19.24
C MET A 204 -12.95 9.08 -18.94
N ASP A 205 -14.21 9.48 -18.90
CA ASP A 205 -15.33 8.56 -18.71
C ASP A 205 -15.41 7.52 -19.83
N SER A 206 -15.11 7.92 -21.08
CA SER A 206 -15.05 6.98 -22.21
C SER A 206 -13.89 5.99 -22.10
N GLU A 207 -12.75 6.42 -21.56
CA GLU A 207 -11.61 5.52 -21.29
C GLU A 207 -11.93 4.55 -20.15
N HIS A 208 -12.63 5.02 -19.10
CA HIS A 208 -13.11 4.15 -18.03
C HIS A 208 -14.05 3.06 -18.56
N ASP A 209 -14.97 3.41 -19.46
CA ASP A 209 -15.86 2.45 -20.12
C ASP A 209 -15.08 1.42 -20.97
N SER A 210 -14.03 1.86 -21.67
CA SER A 210 -13.14 0.99 -22.44
C SER A 210 -12.40 -0.01 -21.54
N CYS A 211 -11.80 0.49 -20.46
CA CYS A 211 -11.15 -0.32 -19.42
C CYS A 211 -12.12 -1.36 -18.84
N LEU A 212 -13.32 -0.94 -18.42
CA LEU A 212 -14.35 -1.83 -17.88
C LEU A 212 -14.77 -2.92 -18.87
N SER A 213 -14.86 -2.59 -20.15
CA SER A 213 -15.16 -3.56 -21.21
C SER A 213 -14.09 -4.65 -21.30
N LEU A 214 -12.81 -4.27 -21.27
CA LEU A 214 -11.68 -5.21 -21.32
C LEU A 214 -11.56 -6.07 -20.06
N ILE A 215 -11.81 -5.50 -18.87
CA ILE A 215 -11.81 -6.25 -17.60
C ILE A 215 -12.89 -7.34 -17.62
N ARG A 216 -14.08 -7.04 -18.16
CA ARG A 216 -15.14 -8.03 -18.35
C ARG A 216 -14.71 -9.15 -19.29
N SER A 217 -13.96 -8.83 -20.35
CA SER A 217 -13.39 -9.83 -21.27
C SER A 217 -12.37 -10.74 -20.59
N VAL A 218 -11.55 -10.24 -19.65
CA VAL A 218 -10.66 -11.11 -18.84
C VAL A 218 -11.46 -12.12 -18.03
N SER A 219 -12.58 -11.71 -17.45
CA SER A 219 -13.44 -12.59 -16.64
C SER A 219 -14.11 -13.69 -17.46
N THR A 220 -14.42 -13.45 -18.74
CA THR A 220 -15.09 -14.39 -19.62
C THR A 220 -14.12 -15.27 -20.41
N GLU A 221 -13.10 -14.68 -21.03
CA GLU A 221 -12.17 -15.37 -21.92
C GLU A 221 -11.04 -16.05 -21.14
N ARG A 222 -10.56 -15.39 -20.08
CA ARG A 222 -9.49 -15.87 -19.19
C ARG A 222 -8.21 -16.27 -19.94
N THR A 223 -7.83 -15.46 -20.91
CA THR A 223 -6.67 -15.71 -21.77
C THR A 223 -5.56 -14.69 -21.54
N LEU A 224 -4.31 -15.06 -21.83
CA LEU A 224 -3.19 -14.14 -21.83
C LEU A 224 -3.41 -12.91 -22.75
N PRO A 225 -3.93 -13.05 -24.00
CA PRO A 225 -4.32 -11.91 -24.81
C PRO A 225 -5.29 -10.94 -24.12
N SER A 226 -6.30 -11.44 -23.40
CA SER A 226 -7.24 -10.57 -22.68
C SER A 226 -6.55 -9.76 -21.55
N LEU A 227 -5.60 -10.36 -20.82
CA LEU A 227 -4.80 -9.65 -19.81
C LEU A 227 -3.87 -8.61 -20.44
N LEU A 228 -3.23 -8.93 -21.56
CA LEU A 228 -2.37 -8.00 -22.29
C LEU A 228 -3.15 -6.81 -22.83
N ALA A 229 -4.39 -7.02 -23.27
CA ALA A 229 -5.27 -5.94 -23.72
C ALA A 229 -5.60 -4.97 -22.57
N VAL A 230 -5.95 -5.50 -21.39
CA VAL A 230 -6.16 -4.66 -20.19
C VAL A 230 -4.90 -3.90 -19.81
N LEU A 231 -3.74 -4.57 -19.78
CA LEU A 231 -2.46 -3.92 -19.45
C LEU A 231 -2.12 -2.78 -20.42
N SER A 232 -2.35 -2.98 -21.72
CA SER A 232 -2.14 -1.95 -22.74
C SER A 232 -3.07 -0.75 -22.50
N GLU A 233 -4.37 -1.01 -22.33
CA GLU A 233 -5.38 0.05 -22.14
C GLU A 233 -5.10 0.86 -20.87
N PHE A 234 -4.80 0.20 -19.75
CA PHE A 234 -4.49 0.87 -18.49
C PHE A 234 -3.23 1.73 -18.61
N SER A 235 -2.22 1.26 -19.33
CA SER A 235 -0.98 2.02 -19.53
C SER A 235 -1.22 3.30 -20.34
N GLU A 236 -2.03 3.20 -21.41
CA GLU A 236 -2.40 4.34 -22.25
C GLU A 236 -3.28 5.33 -21.49
N HIS A 237 -4.32 4.84 -20.83
CA HIS A 237 -5.22 5.63 -19.99
C HIS A 237 -4.47 6.38 -18.87
N PHE A 238 -3.65 5.69 -18.08
CA PHE A 238 -2.87 6.33 -17.01
C PHE A 238 -1.87 7.36 -17.55
N SER A 239 -1.23 7.10 -18.69
CA SER A 239 -0.34 8.08 -19.30
C SER A 239 -1.10 9.34 -19.72
N HIS A 240 -2.27 9.18 -20.33
CA HIS A 240 -3.08 10.31 -20.77
C HIS A 240 -3.62 11.12 -19.58
N GLU A 241 -4.12 10.45 -18.54
CA GLU A 241 -4.57 11.10 -17.31
C GLU A 241 -3.45 11.89 -16.63
N GLU A 242 -2.25 11.31 -16.52
CA GLU A 242 -1.11 11.98 -15.92
C GLU A 242 -0.69 13.24 -16.67
N ASP A 243 -0.76 13.22 -18.00
CA ASP A 243 -0.50 14.37 -18.85
C ASP A 243 -1.59 15.44 -18.69
N LEU A 244 -2.85 15.02 -18.62
CA LEU A 244 -4.00 15.90 -18.38
C LEU A 244 -3.89 16.59 -17.01
N LEU A 245 -3.61 15.83 -15.95
CA LEU A 245 -3.43 16.36 -14.60
C LEU A 245 -2.22 17.29 -14.51
N SER A 246 -1.08 16.90 -15.09
CA SER A 246 0.11 17.76 -15.13
C SER A 246 -0.16 19.08 -15.85
N SER A 247 -0.83 19.04 -17.00
CA SER A 247 -1.12 20.24 -17.80
C SER A 247 -2.18 21.15 -17.18
N SER A 248 -3.09 20.60 -16.38
CA SER A 248 -4.07 21.39 -15.60
C SER A 248 -3.47 22.07 -14.36
N GLY A 249 -2.23 21.74 -13.98
CA GLY A 249 -1.58 22.23 -12.76
C GLY A 249 -2.01 21.51 -11.49
N TYR A 250 -2.65 20.34 -11.61
CA TYR A 250 -3.07 19.55 -10.46
C TYR A 250 -1.87 19.17 -9.58
N GLY A 251 -1.91 19.56 -8.31
CA GLY A 251 -0.83 19.33 -7.34
C GLY A 251 0.39 20.24 -7.49
N SER A 252 0.36 21.26 -8.35
CA SER A 252 1.49 22.17 -8.58
C SER A 252 1.89 23.01 -7.35
N ASP A 253 0.94 23.29 -6.45
CA ASP A 253 1.19 24.05 -5.22
C ASP A 253 1.78 23.20 -4.06
N SER A 254 1.96 21.88 -4.27
CA SER A 254 2.42 20.97 -3.23
C SER A 254 3.95 20.76 -3.25
N PRO A 255 4.59 20.53 -2.08
CA PRO A 255 5.98 20.13 -2.02
C PRO A 255 6.27 18.85 -2.84
N LYS A 256 7.44 18.78 -3.48
CA LYS A 256 7.84 17.63 -4.31
C LYS A 256 7.79 16.30 -3.55
N GLY A 257 7.11 15.31 -4.12
CA GLY A 257 6.95 13.98 -3.55
C GLY A 257 5.92 13.91 -2.42
N LEU A 258 5.14 14.97 -2.20
CA LEU A 258 3.91 14.99 -1.40
C LEU A 258 2.73 15.53 -2.21
N SER A 259 2.90 15.75 -3.52
CA SER A 259 1.82 16.26 -4.34
C SER A 259 0.76 15.19 -4.58
N PRO A 260 -0.54 15.58 -4.64
CA PRO A 260 -1.61 14.66 -5.02
C PRO A 260 -1.31 13.92 -6.32
N LEU A 261 -0.73 14.62 -7.31
CA LEU A 261 -0.28 14.03 -8.57
C LEU A 261 0.80 12.97 -8.37
N ASP A 262 1.84 13.23 -7.57
CA ASP A 262 2.90 12.23 -7.31
C ASP A 262 2.31 10.96 -6.68
N THR A 263 1.37 11.11 -5.74
CA THR A 263 0.71 9.95 -5.12
C THR A 263 -0.22 9.21 -6.08
N HIS A 264 -0.86 9.92 -7.02
CA HIS A 264 -1.71 9.36 -8.08
C HIS A 264 -0.86 8.50 -9.04
N LYS A 265 0.28 9.03 -9.51
CA LYS A 265 1.24 8.30 -10.36
C LYS A 265 1.78 7.04 -9.70
N LEU A 266 2.05 7.10 -8.40
CA LEU A 266 2.49 5.92 -7.64
C LEU A 266 1.41 4.83 -7.60
N ASP A 267 0.14 5.21 -7.56
CA ASP A 267 -0.98 4.27 -7.62
C ASP A 267 -1.08 3.59 -8.98
N HIS A 268 -0.95 4.34 -10.09
CA HIS A 268 -0.85 3.80 -11.44
C HIS A 268 0.26 2.75 -11.55
N GLN A 269 1.46 3.11 -11.12
CA GLN A 269 2.61 2.21 -11.16
C GLN A 269 2.40 0.95 -10.32
N ARG A 270 1.64 1.02 -9.22
CA ARG A 270 1.26 -0.15 -8.42
C ARG A 270 0.33 -1.07 -9.21
N ILE A 271 -0.72 -0.51 -9.81
CA ILE A 271 -1.72 -1.25 -10.59
C ILE A 271 -1.06 -1.93 -11.80
N ILE A 272 -0.24 -1.19 -12.56
CA ILE A 272 0.52 -1.73 -13.70
C ILE A 272 1.41 -2.90 -13.27
N ARG A 273 2.16 -2.76 -12.16
CA ARG A 273 3.00 -3.86 -11.64
C ARG A 273 2.20 -5.09 -11.27
N GLU A 274 1.01 -4.93 -10.70
CA GLU A 274 0.15 -6.08 -10.38
C GLU A 274 -0.36 -6.76 -11.66
N LEU A 275 -0.76 -5.99 -12.68
CA LEU A 275 -1.17 -6.51 -14.00
C LEU A 275 -0.02 -7.25 -14.70
N GLU A 276 1.19 -6.70 -14.69
CA GLU A 276 2.40 -7.37 -15.21
C GLU A 276 2.64 -8.71 -14.48
N GLY A 277 2.48 -8.71 -13.15
CA GLY A 277 2.54 -9.93 -12.35
C GLY A 277 1.48 -10.97 -12.76
N MET A 278 0.24 -10.55 -13.04
CA MET A 278 -0.81 -11.43 -13.54
C MET A 278 -0.47 -12.01 -14.93
N VAL A 279 0.06 -11.17 -15.82
CA VAL A 279 0.52 -11.57 -17.17
C VAL A 279 1.61 -12.64 -17.07
N GLU A 280 2.60 -12.45 -16.20
CA GLU A 280 3.69 -13.41 -16.05
C GLU A 280 3.18 -14.75 -15.49
N ARG A 281 2.36 -14.70 -14.43
CA ARG A 281 1.70 -15.91 -13.89
C ARG A 281 0.85 -16.61 -14.96
N ALA A 282 0.20 -15.87 -15.86
CA ALA A 282 -0.57 -16.45 -16.95
C ALA A 282 0.32 -17.14 -18.01
N ARG A 283 1.50 -16.58 -18.32
CA ARG A 283 2.50 -17.22 -19.18
C ARG A 283 2.97 -18.55 -18.60
N GLU A 284 3.29 -18.58 -17.31
CA GLU A 284 3.68 -19.80 -16.58
C GLU A 284 2.58 -20.87 -16.62
N ARG A 285 1.30 -20.46 -16.61
CA ARG A 285 0.13 -21.34 -16.73
C ARG A 285 -0.23 -21.72 -18.18
N GLY A 286 0.68 -21.51 -19.14
CA GLY A 286 0.44 -21.85 -20.54
C GLY A 286 -0.56 -20.92 -21.23
N GLY A 287 -0.59 -19.65 -20.86
CA GLY A 287 -1.40 -18.60 -21.47
C GLY A 287 -2.81 -18.43 -20.88
N LYS A 288 -3.06 -18.96 -19.68
CA LYS A 288 -4.36 -18.87 -19.01
C LYS A 288 -4.34 -17.88 -17.83
N ALA A 289 -5.28 -16.96 -17.82
CA ALA A 289 -5.54 -16.09 -16.68
C ALA A 289 -6.08 -16.89 -15.48
N GLY A 290 -5.85 -16.38 -14.28
CA GLY A 290 -6.38 -16.90 -13.03
C GLY A 290 -7.91 -16.90 -13.00
N GLU A 291 -8.49 -17.58 -12.02
CA GLU A 291 -9.95 -17.55 -11.79
C GLU A 291 -10.40 -16.20 -11.25
N ASP A 292 -9.58 -15.60 -10.40
CA ASP A 292 -9.88 -14.33 -9.73
C ASP A 292 -9.31 -13.09 -10.44
N ASP A 293 -8.46 -13.25 -11.46
CA ASP A 293 -7.73 -12.11 -12.07
C ASP A 293 -8.70 -11.00 -12.51
N GLY A 294 -9.81 -11.33 -13.19
CA GLY A 294 -10.78 -10.33 -13.62
C GLY A 294 -11.47 -9.57 -12.48
N ARG A 295 -11.75 -10.24 -11.35
CA ARG A 295 -12.32 -9.61 -10.15
C ARG A 295 -11.30 -8.71 -9.47
N ILE A 296 -10.06 -9.19 -9.31
CA ILE A 296 -8.99 -8.41 -8.68
C ILE A 296 -8.71 -7.13 -9.47
N ILE A 297 -8.69 -7.21 -10.80
CA ILE A 297 -8.51 -6.01 -11.65
C ILE A 297 -9.66 -5.03 -11.48
N MET A 298 -10.91 -5.53 -11.43
CA MET A 298 -12.08 -4.67 -11.18
C MET A 298 -11.96 -3.97 -9.83
N ASP A 299 -11.64 -4.71 -8.76
CA ASP A 299 -11.48 -4.17 -7.41
C ASP A 299 -10.38 -3.08 -7.37
N LEU A 300 -9.25 -3.29 -8.09
CA LEU A 300 -8.18 -2.31 -8.21
C LEU A 300 -8.64 -1.04 -8.93
N PHE A 301 -9.38 -1.18 -10.02
CA PHE A 301 -9.82 -0.05 -10.84
C PHE A 301 -10.91 0.78 -10.16
N GLU A 302 -11.91 0.12 -9.55
CA GLU A 302 -12.95 0.82 -8.78
C GLU A 302 -12.37 1.56 -7.58
N SER A 303 -11.40 0.94 -6.88
CA SER A 303 -10.71 1.57 -5.75
C SER A 303 -9.91 2.79 -6.23
N HIS A 304 -9.18 2.67 -7.33
CA HIS A 304 -8.42 3.78 -7.92
C HIS A 304 -9.34 4.95 -8.25
N ALA A 305 -10.39 4.70 -9.04
CA ALA A 305 -11.28 5.76 -9.49
C ALA A 305 -12.04 6.45 -8.35
N THR A 306 -12.38 5.69 -7.30
CA THR A 306 -13.05 6.25 -6.12
C THR A 306 -12.09 7.06 -5.26
N GLU A 307 -10.86 6.57 -5.06
CA GLU A 307 -9.93 7.17 -4.11
C GLU A 307 -9.08 8.28 -4.73
N PHE A 308 -8.80 8.24 -6.03
CA PHE A 308 -7.92 9.15 -6.73
C PHE A 308 -8.68 9.97 -7.78
N ASP A 309 -9.35 9.33 -8.73
CA ASP A 309 -9.89 10.05 -9.90
C ASP A 309 -11.01 11.02 -9.55
N ALA A 310 -11.88 10.61 -8.62
CA ALA A 310 -12.93 11.47 -8.10
C ALA A 310 -12.42 12.78 -7.46
N ARG A 311 -11.12 12.89 -7.13
CA ARG A 311 -10.55 14.09 -6.50
C ARG A 311 -10.24 15.20 -7.50
N TYR A 312 -10.02 14.88 -8.77
CA TYR A 312 -9.69 15.89 -9.78
C TYR A 312 -10.93 16.35 -10.57
N THR A 313 -12.10 15.79 -10.32
CA THR A 313 -13.35 16.15 -11.02
C THR A 313 -13.60 17.67 -11.01
N GLU A 314 -13.34 18.34 -9.89
CA GLU A 314 -13.50 19.80 -9.76
C GLU A 314 -12.41 20.57 -10.53
N TYR A 315 -11.22 20.00 -10.70
CA TYR A 315 -10.09 20.62 -11.39
C TYR A 315 -10.21 20.53 -12.92
N LEU A 316 -10.79 19.43 -13.42
CA LEU A 316 -10.98 19.24 -14.86
C LEU A 316 -12.27 19.89 -15.38
N ALA A 317 -13.25 20.18 -14.52
CA ALA A 317 -14.50 20.83 -14.91
C ALA A 317 -14.33 22.27 -15.45
N THR A 318 -13.13 22.86 -15.32
CA THR A 318 -12.80 24.20 -15.85
C THR A 318 -12.24 24.21 -17.28
N PHE A 319 -12.01 23.04 -17.89
CA PHE A 319 -11.54 22.88 -19.27
C PHE A 319 -12.65 22.31 -20.17
#